data_AF-A0A6I1QLD4-F1
#
_entry.id   AF-A0A6I1QLD4-F1
#
_cell.length_a   1.000
_cell.length_b   1.000
_cell.length_c   1.000
_cell.angle_alpha   90.00
_cell.angle_beta   90.00
_cell.angle_gamma   90.00
#
_symmetry.space_group_name_H-M   'P 1'
#
loop_
_entity.id
_entity.type
_entity.pdbx_description
1 polymer ?
#
loop_
_entity_poly.entity_id
_entity_poly.type
_entity_poly.pdbx_seq_one_letter_code
_entity_poly.pdbx_strand_id
1 'polypeptide(L)'
;HCRSATTCFGYTVVGVALRDIKVPSRSAGSAFKSTAGFTAAFSLMKIPAVRVSLLLSFVRLWLFAGWQPFFTLYLEDHDFSPILIGTIPAATYAVAIVANLFIGPISRLGSKEVVTAASLAIGALGTALSTHLAIIPLVYAPVALLGFANGVTLPLLIAMVSDNAPPGQRGVALGLRNSVNDGASVVAPLILGLMIPAMGIPLGFAVGAVFMWSTLGVSMRMLRANQSPAVVESAERPT
;
A
#
# COMPACT_ATOMS: atom_id res chain seq x y z
N HIS A 1 7.68 -34.77 2.71
CA HIS A 1 6.76 -34.82 1.57
C HIS A 1 7.09 -33.64 0.64
N CYS A 2 7.95 -33.87 -0.35
CA CYS A 2 8.35 -32.90 -1.36
C CYS A 2 8.00 -33.54 -2.70
N ARG A 3 6.94 -33.06 -3.37
CA ARG A 3 6.29 -33.81 -4.47
C ARG A 3 6.37 -33.15 -5.85
N SER A 4 7.29 -32.21 -6.08
CA SER A 4 7.60 -31.80 -7.46
C SER A 4 8.97 -31.13 -7.59
N ALA A 5 9.85 -31.77 -8.36
CA ALA A 5 11.22 -31.34 -8.67
C ALA A 5 11.29 -30.01 -9.46
N THR A 6 10.19 -29.58 -10.07
CA THR A 6 10.09 -28.33 -10.84
C THR A 6 10.12 -27.09 -9.95
N THR A 7 9.62 -27.20 -8.72
CA THR A 7 9.59 -26.10 -7.74
C THR A 7 10.98 -25.78 -7.19
N CYS A 8 11.84 -26.80 -7.07
CA CYS A 8 13.23 -26.61 -6.62
C CYS A 8 14.08 -25.87 -7.65
N PHE A 9 13.86 -26.07 -8.95
CA PHE A 9 14.67 -25.41 -9.99
C PHE A 9 14.43 -23.88 -10.05
N GLY A 10 13.19 -23.42 -9.81
CA GLY A 10 12.85 -21.99 -9.85
C GLY A 10 13.58 -21.16 -8.79
N TYR A 11 13.77 -21.70 -7.58
CA TYR A 11 14.50 -20.99 -6.51
C TYR A 11 16.02 -21.00 -6.72
N THR A 12 16.57 -22.05 -7.34
CA THR A 12 18.02 -22.14 -7.61
C THR A 12 18.47 -21.13 -8.67
N VAL A 13 17.65 -20.84 -9.69
CA VAL A 13 18.00 -19.85 -10.73
C VAL A 13 18.06 -18.43 -10.16
N VAL A 14 17.17 -18.08 -9.22
CA VAL A 14 17.22 -16.78 -8.52
C VAL A 14 18.39 -16.71 -7.54
N GLY A 15 18.72 -17.83 -6.88
CA GLY A 15 19.84 -17.92 -5.93
C GLY A 15 21.23 -17.81 -6.59
N VAL A 16 21.41 -18.34 -7.80
CA VAL A 16 22.72 -18.33 -8.50
C VAL A 16 23.01 -16.97 -9.17
N ALA A 17 21.98 -16.17 -9.46
CA ALA A 17 22.14 -14.82 -10.04
C ALA A 17 22.50 -13.74 -9.00
N LEU A 18 22.25 -13.99 -7.72
CA LEU A 18 22.67 -13.09 -6.64
C LEU A 18 24.12 -13.43 -6.26
N ARG A 19 25.07 -12.67 -6.82
CA ARG A 19 26.44 -12.63 -6.30
C ARG A 19 26.39 -12.45 -4.79
N ASP A 20 27.18 -13.24 -4.07
CA ASP A 20 27.38 -13.14 -2.63
C ASP A 20 27.56 -11.69 -2.21
N ILE A 21 26.47 -11.06 -1.76
CA ILE A 21 26.54 -9.78 -1.08
C ILE A 21 27.24 -10.12 0.22
N LYS A 22 28.54 -9.84 0.27
CA LYS A 22 29.36 -9.92 1.47
C LYS A 22 28.82 -8.88 2.44
N VAL A 23 27.78 -9.24 3.18
CA VAL A 23 27.20 -8.40 4.23
C VAL A 23 28.34 -8.18 5.23
N PRO A 24 28.80 -6.93 5.45
CA PRO A 24 29.83 -6.67 6.44
C PRO A 24 29.37 -7.28 7.76
N SER A 25 30.21 -8.11 8.41
CA SER A 25 29.88 -8.62 9.72
C SER A 25 29.73 -7.40 10.64
N ARG A 26 28.48 -7.07 10.98
CA ARG A 26 28.21 -6.13 12.05
C ARG A 26 28.86 -6.75 13.29
N SER A 27 29.86 -6.06 13.81
CA SER A 27 30.47 -6.40 15.08
C SER A 27 29.37 -6.68 16.10
N ALA A 28 29.49 -7.83 16.77
CA ALA A 28 28.65 -8.22 17.90
C ALA A 28 28.95 -7.30 19.10
N GLY A 29 28.53 -6.04 18.98
CA GLY A 29 28.97 -4.92 19.82
C GLY A 29 27.86 -3.91 20.08
N SER A 30 26.63 -4.38 20.24
CA SER A 30 25.66 -3.78 21.16
C SER A 30 24.60 -4.84 21.38
N ALA A 31 24.41 -5.27 22.64
CA ALA A 31 23.22 -6.02 23.00
C ALA A 31 22.01 -5.31 22.36
N PHE A 32 21.30 -5.99 21.46
CA PHE A 32 20.03 -5.52 20.94
C PHE A 32 19.11 -5.47 22.14
N LYS A 33 19.14 -4.35 22.89
CA LYS A 33 18.17 -4.08 23.95
C LYS A 33 16.85 -4.11 23.23
N SER A 34 16.09 -5.18 23.45
CA SER A 34 14.74 -5.33 22.95
C SER A 34 13.90 -4.19 23.50
N THR A 35 13.94 -3.06 22.80
CA THR A 35 12.96 -1.99 22.85
C THR A 35 11.78 -2.36 21.95
N ALA A 36 11.77 -3.56 21.36
CA ALA A 36 10.68 -4.14 20.59
C ALA A 36 9.60 -4.67 21.55
N GLY A 37 8.79 -3.76 22.07
CA GLY A 37 7.56 -4.06 22.79
C GLY A 37 6.36 -3.35 22.17
N PHE A 38 5.14 -3.82 22.44
CA PHE A 38 3.91 -3.14 22.03
C PHE A 38 3.93 -1.65 22.40
N THR A 39 4.44 -1.31 23.58
CA THR A 39 4.59 0.08 24.05
C THR A 39 5.45 0.95 23.12
N ALA A 40 6.52 0.40 22.55
CA ALA A 40 7.33 1.12 21.56
C ALA A 40 6.60 1.25 20.22
N ALA A 41 5.83 0.25 19.80
CA ALA A 41 4.97 0.39 18.62
C ALA A 41 3.92 1.49 18.82
N PHE A 42 3.27 1.54 19.99
CA PHE A 42 2.32 2.59 20.33
C PHE A 42 2.96 3.98 20.45
N SER A 43 4.23 4.08 20.89
CA SER A 43 4.93 5.36 20.94
C SER A 43 5.27 5.90 19.55
N LEU A 44 5.53 5.04 18.56
CA LEU A 44 5.75 5.44 17.17
C LEU A 44 4.51 6.10 16.54
N MET A 45 3.29 5.71 16.95
CA MET A 45 2.07 6.36 16.46
C MET A 45 1.91 7.81 16.92
N LYS A 46 2.67 8.22 17.95
CA LYS A 46 2.74 9.64 18.37
C LYS A 46 3.54 10.48 17.38
N ILE A 47 4.42 9.87 16.58
CA ILE A 47 5.19 10.56 15.55
C ILE A 47 4.25 10.86 14.37
N PRO A 48 4.00 12.15 14.05
CA PRO A 48 3.01 12.51 13.06
C PRO A 48 3.30 11.95 11.65
N ALA A 49 4.56 11.89 11.25
CA ALA A 49 4.97 11.35 9.95
C ALA A 49 4.80 9.82 9.85
N VAL A 50 5.05 9.08 10.94
CA VAL A 50 4.76 7.64 11.01
C VAL A 50 3.25 7.42 10.91
N ARG A 51 2.46 8.18 11.66
CA ARG A 51 0.99 8.10 11.62
C ARG A 51 0.42 8.32 10.23
N VAL A 52 0.91 9.32 9.49
CA VAL A 52 0.48 9.51 8.09
C VAL A 52 0.89 8.32 7.22
N SER A 53 2.10 7.82 7.37
CA SER A 53 2.57 6.64 6.62
C SER A 53 1.71 5.39 6.90
N LEU A 54 1.24 5.22 8.14
CA LEU A 54 0.32 4.14 8.52
C LEU A 54 -1.08 4.35 7.91
N LEU A 55 -1.61 5.58 7.91
CA LEU A 55 -2.90 5.88 7.27
C LEU A 55 -2.86 5.64 5.75
N LEU A 56 -1.79 6.09 5.08
CA LEU A 56 -1.61 5.83 3.66
C LEU A 56 -1.44 4.33 3.37
N SER A 57 -0.78 3.58 4.28
CA SER A 57 -0.70 2.12 4.17
C SER A 57 -2.08 1.46 4.33
N PHE A 58 -2.88 1.91 5.28
CA PHE A 58 -4.25 1.45 5.47
C PHE A 58 -5.10 1.68 4.20
N VAL A 59 -5.07 2.89 3.62
CA VAL A 59 -5.78 3.20 2.37
C VAL A 59 -5.31 2.34 1.21
N ARG A 60 -4.00 2.09 1.09
CA ARG A 60 -3.45 1.18 0.07
C ARG A 60 -4.02 -0.23 0.20
N LEU A 61 -4.17 -0.73 1.42
CA LEU A 61 -4.72 -2.07 1.64
C LEU A 61 -6.23 -2.09 1.42
N TRP A 62 -6.95 -1.05 1.82
CA TRP A 62 -8.36 -0.89 1.49
C TRP A 62 -8.61 -0.96 -0.01
N LEU A 63 -7.80 -0.22 -0.79
CA LEU A 63 -7.83 -0.21 -2.25
C LEU A 63 -7.72 -1.63 -2.82
N PHE A 64 -6.79 -2.43 -2.32
CA PHE A 64 -6.49 -3.73 -2.91
C PHE A 64 -7.42 -4.83 -2.39
N ALA A 65 -7.57 -4.93 -1.08
CA ALA A 65 -8.40 -5.95 -0.42
C ALA A 65 -9.89 -5.73 -0.69
N GLY A 66 -10.32 -4.46 -0.82
CA GLY A 66 -11.71 -4.10 -1.06
C GLY A 66 -12.13 -4.08 -2.54
N TRP A 67 -11.20 -3.90 -3.47
CA TRP A 67 -11.56 -3.85 -4.89
C TRP A 67 -11.55 -5.22 -5.56
N GLN A 68 -10.45 -5.96 -5.44
CA GLN A 68 -10.20 -7.15 -6.27
C GLN A 68 -11.30 -8.23 -6.16
N PRO A 69 -11.68 -8.70 -4.96
CA PRO A 69 -12.66 -9.79 -4.86
C PRO A 69 -14.05 -9.36 -5.37
N PHE A 70 -14.49 -8.16 -5.01
CA PHE A 70 -15.82 -7.67 -5.37
C PHE A 70 -15.90 -7.22 -6.83
N PHE A 71 -14.80 -6.80 -7.45
CA PHE A 71 -14.79 -6.48 -8.87
C PHE A 71 -14.84 -7.75 -9.71
N THR A 72 -14.11 -8.80 -9.30
CA THR A 72 -14.23 -10.13 -9.90
C THR A 72 -15.66 -10.66 -9.79
N LEU A 73 -16.29 -10.55 -8.62
CA LEU A 73 -17.69 -10.93 -8.42
C LEU A 73 -18.62 -10.13 -9.33
N TYR A 74 -18.43 -8.81 -9.43
CA TYR A 74 -19.21 -7.97 -10.33
C TYR A 74 -19.12 -8.40 -11.79
N LEU A 75 -17.93 -8.77 -12.26
CA LEU A 75 -17.73 -9.23 -13.63
C LEU A 75 -18.40 -10.60 -13.86
N GLU A 76 -18.35 -11.49 -12.87
CA GLU A 76 -19.06 -12.78 -12.90
C GLU A 76 -20.58 -12.57 -12.99
N ASP A 77 -21.14 -11.68 -12.17
CA ASP A 77 -22.57 -11.32 -12.19
C ASP A 77 -23.03 -10.68 -13.52
N HIS A 78 -22.09 -10.20 -14.35
CA HIS A 78 -22.34 -9.62 -15.68
C HIS A 78 -21.90 -10.55 -16.82
N ASP A 79 -21.80 -11.85 -16.57
CA ASP A 79 -21.52 -12.89 -17.57
C ASP A 79 -20.17 -12.73 -18.31
N PHE A 80 -19.18 -12.06 -17.69
CA PHE A 80 -17.84 -12.00 -18.28
C PHE A 80 -17.18 -13.38 -18.26
N SER A 81 -16.40 -13.67 -19.30
CA SER A 81 -15.67 -14.94 -19.41
C SER A 81 -14.72 -15.15 -18.22
N PRO A 82 -14.67 -16.36 -17.61
CA PRO A 82 -13.75 -16.69 -16.53
C PRO A 82 -12.27 -16.45 -16.89
N ILE A 83 -11.91 -16.62 -18.16
CA ILE A 83 -10.56 -16.37 -18.66
C ILE A 83 -10.22 -14.89 -18.54
N LEU A 84 -11.15 -14.00 -18.94
CA LEU A 84 -10.98 -12.56 -18.82
C LEU A 84 -10.95 -12.13 -17.34
N ILE A 85 -11.82 -12.68 -16.51
CA ILE A 85 -11.79 -12.41 -15.06
C ILE A 85 -10.42 -12.76 -14.48
N GLY A 86 -9.82 -13.88 -14.90
CA GLY A 86 -8.46 -14.27 -14.52
C GLY A 86 -7.36 -13.32 -14.99
N THR A 87 -7.55 -12.59 -16.10
CA THR A 87 -6.55 -11.60 -16.56
C THR A 87 -6.57 -10.31 -15.75
N ILE A 88 -7.67 -9.97 -15.07
CA ILE A 88 -7.80 -8.73 -14.26
C ILE A 88 -6.70 -8.62 -13.19
N PRO A 89 -6.53 -9.58 -12.25
CA PRO A 89 -5.45 -9.51 -11.27
C PRO A 89 -4.07 -9.57 -11.94
N ALA A 90 -3.91 -10.41 -12.97
CA ALA A 90 -2.63 -10.56 -13.68
C ALA A 90 -2.18 -9.23 -14.33
N ALA A 91 -3.08 -8.56 -15.03
CA ALA A 91 -2.85 -7.26 -15.64
C ALA A 91 -2.62 -6.17 -14.58
N THR A 92 -3.34 -6.20 -13.45
CA THR A 92 -3.12 -5.28 -12.32
C THR A 92 -1.68 -5.37 -11.82
N TYR A 93 -1.16 -6.59 -11.62
CA TYR A 93 0.22 -6.80 -11.19
C TYR A 93 1.24 -6.51 -12.29
N ALA A 94 0.95 -6.80 -13.55
CA ALA A 94 1.81 -6.43 -14.68
C ALA A 94 2.00 -4.91 -14.74
N VAL A 95 0.92 -4.14 -14.65
CA VAL A 95 0.97 -2.67 -14.59
C VAL A 95 1.73 -2.20 -13.34
N ALA A 96 1.51 -2.83 -12.18
CA ALA A 96 2.24 -2.50 -10.97
C ALA A 96 3.76 -2.71 -11.09
N ILE A 97 4.19 -3.80 -11.73
CA ILE A 97 5.62 -4.07 -12.00
C ILE A 97 6.20 -2.96 -12.87
N VAL A 98 5.51 -2.62 -13.97
CA VAL A 98 5.95 -1.54 -14.87
C VAL A 98 6.02 -0.21 -14.12
N ALA A 99 4.98 0.16 -13.39
CA ALA A 99 4.95 1.40 -12.62
C ALA A 99 6.08 1.47 -11.57
N ASN A 100 6.38 0.36 -10.90
CA ASN A 100 7.46 0.27 -9.92
C ASN A 100 8.85 0.46 -10.56
N LEU A 101 9.08 0.00 -11.81
CA LEU A 101 10.33 0.25 -12.53
C LEU A 101 10.59 1.76 -12.72
N PHE A 102 9.53 2.56 -12.84
CA PHE A 102 9.61 4.01 -12.97
C PHE A 102 9.51 4.75 -11.63
N ILE A 103 9.68 4.07 -10.48
CA ILE A 103 9.56 4.72 -9.17
C ILE A 103 10.57 5.85 -8.97
N GLY A 104 11.77 5.73 -9.53
CA GLY A 104 12.83 6.74 -9.45
C GLY A 104 12.35 8.13 -9.92
N PRO A 105 12.01 8.31 -11.21
CA PRO A 105 11.48 9.58 -11.70
C PRO A 105 10.16 9.99 -11.03
N ILE A 106 9.23 9.05 -10.80
CA ILE A 106 7.93 9.34 -10.17
C ILE A 106 8.11 9.93 -8.76
N SER A 107 9.03 9.38 -7.97
CA SER A 107 9.32 9.86 -6.61
C SER A 107 9.89 11.29 -6.56
N ARG A 108 10.35 11.84 -7.69
CA ARG A 108 10.87 13.22 -7.79
C ARG A 108 9.79 14.25 -8.10
N LEU A 109 8.55 13.83 -8.40
CA LEU A 109 7.44 14.73 -8.71
C LEU A 109 6.93 15.51 -7.49
N GLY A 110 7.33 15.12 -6.27
CA GLY A 110 6.95 15.77 -5.03
C GLY A 110 7.53 15.06 -3.81
N SER A 111 7.03 15.39 -2.61
CA SER A 111 7.40 14.62 -1.41
C SER A 111 6.86 13.19 -1.51
N LYS A 112 7.51 12.24 -0.83
CA LYS A 112 7.11 10.82 -0.84
C LYS A 112 5.64 10.64 -0.43
N GLU A 113 5.20 11.44 0.55
CA GLU A 113 3.83 11.46 1.04
C GLU A 113 2.85 11.97 -0.02
N VAL A 114 3.17 13.08 -0.70
CA VAL A 114 2.33 13.68 -1.74
C VAL A 114 2.21 12.74 -2.94
N VAL A 115 3.32 12.17 -3.40
CA VAL A 115 3.34 11.21 -4.52
C VAL A 115 2.54 9.95 -4.14
N THR A 116 2.73 9.42 -2.93
CA THR A 116 1.95 8.27 -2.44
C THR A 116 0.46 8.58 -2.38
N ALA A 117 0.07 9.73 -1.81
CA ALA A 117 -1.33 10.13 -1.71
C ALA A 117 -1.96 10.37 -3.08
N ALA A 118 -1.24 10.98 -4.02
CA ALA A 118 -1.70 11.19 -5.40
C ALA A 118 -1.91 9.84 -6.11
N SER A 119 -0.94 8.92 -6.02
CA SER A 119 -1.09 7.57 -6.58
C SER A 119 -2.28 6.81 -5.98
N LEU A 120 -2.51 6.92 -4.66
CA LEU A 120 -3.68 6.32 -4.02
C LEU A 120 -5.00 6.99 -4.45
N ALA A 121 -5.00 8.31 -4.68
CA ALA A 121 -6.16 9.01 -5.21
C ALA A 121 -6.50 8.59 -6.64
N ILE A 122 -5.49 8.30 -7.47
CA ILE A 122 -5.65 7.72 -8.81
C ILE A 122 -6.27 6.32 -8.71
N GLY A 123 -5.80 5.50 -7.78
CA GLY A 123 -6.38 4.18 -7.54
C GLY A 123 -7.83 4.25 -7.02
N ALA A 124 -8.14 5.19 -6.12
CA ALA A 124 -9.50 5.46 -5.65
C ALA A 124 -10.44 5.85 -6.80
N LEU A 125 -9.96 6.66 -7.74
CA LEU A 125 -10.69 6.98 -8.96
C LEU A 125 -10.95 5.72 -9.79
N GLY A 126 -9.95 4.85 -9.94
CA GLY A 126 -10.14 3.56 -10.59
C GLY A 126 -11.21 2.70 -9.94
N THR A 127 -11.25 2.64 -8.60
CA THR A 127 -12.31 1.94 -7.86
C THR A 127 -13.69 2.54 -8.15
N ALA A 128 -13.83 3.87 -8.11
CA ALA A 128 -15.10 4.54 -8.41
C ALA A 128 -15.58 4.29 -9.85
N LEU A 129 -14.66 4.24 -10.82
CA LEU A 129 -14.97 4.04 -12.23
C LEU A 129 -15.18 2.56 -12.61
N SER A 130 -14.89 1.62 -11.71
CA SER A 130 -14.78 0.19 -12.06
C SER A 130 -16.07 -0.40 -12.64
N THR A 131 -17.21 -0.15 -12.02
CA THR A 131 -18.51 -0.67 -12.49
C THR A 131 -19.02 0.05 -13.73
N HIS A 132 -18.68 1.33 -13.89
CA HIS A 132 -19.06 2.13 -15.05
C HIS A 132 -18.28 1.78 -16.32
N LEU A 133 -17.08 1.22 -16.17
CA LEU A 133 -16.20 0.84 -17.26
C LEU A 133 -16.16 -0.68 -17.49
N ALA A 134 -17.12 -1.43 -16.94
CA ALA A 134 -17.23 -2.88 -17.15
C ALA A 134 -17.77 -3.22 -18.54
N ILE A 135 -17.00 -2.86 -19.56
CA ILE A 135 -17.21 -3.13 -20.98
C ILE A 135 -15.84 -3.39 -21.60
N ILE A 136 -15.71 -4.37 -22.48
CA ILE A 136 -14.45 -4.65 -23.17
C ILE A 136 -14.22 -3.57 -24.26
N PRO A 137 -13.02 -2.96 -24.35
CA PRO A 137 -11.81 -3.17 -23.55
C PRO A 137 -11.65 -2.23 -22.33
N LEU A 138 -12.61 -1.32 -22.09
CA LEU A 138 -12.56 -0.33 -21.02
C LEU A 138 -12.45 -0.92 -19.60
N VAL A 139 -12.81 -2.19 -19.40
CA VAL A 139 -12.65 -2.91 -18.13
C VAL A 139 -11.21 -2.89 -17.60
N TYR A 140 -10.22 -2.71 -18.49
CA TYR A 140 -8.81 -2.59 -18.13
C TYR A 140 -8.37 -1.16 -17.74
N ALA A 141 -9.19 -0.12 -17.93
CA ALA A 141 -8.85 1.22 -17.48
C ALA A 141 -8.76 1.32 -15.95
N PRO A 142 -9.74 0.84 -15.15
CA PRO A 142 -9.59 0.71 -13.70
C PRO A 142 -8.37 -0.12 -13.31
N VAL A 143 -8.14 -1.26 -13.98
CA VAL A 143 -6.98 -2.14 -13.77
C VAL A 143 -5.66 -1.37 -13.89
N ALA A 144 -5.53 -0.52 -14.90
CA ALA A 144 -4.34 0.30 -15.09
C ALA A 144 -4.15 1.32 -13.95
N LEU A 145 -5.22 1.99 -13.51
CA LEU A 145 -5.17 2.98 -12.44
C LEU A 145 -4.79 2.34 -11.09
N LEU A 146 -5.43 1.22 -10.74
CA LEU A 146 -5.13 0.49 -9.51
C LEU A 146 -3.76 -0.18 -9.55
N GLY A 147 -3.37 -0.75 -10.70
CA GLY A 147 -2.05 -1.31 -10.91
C GLY A 147 -0.94 -0.26 -10.72
N PHE A 148 -1.11 0.92 -11.34
CA PHE A 148 -0.19 2.04 -11.16
C PHE A 148 -0.10 2.47 -9.69
N ALA A 149 -1.25 2.66 -9.03
CA ALA A 149 -1.30 3.00 -7.62
C ALA A 149 -0.54 1.97 -6.76
N ASN A 150 -0.78 0.68 -7.00
CA ASN A 150 -0.13 -0.39 -6.25
C ASN A 150 1.38 -0.43 -6.45
N GLY A 151 1.84 -0.31 -7.70
CA GLY A 151 3.26 -0.35 -8.06
C GLY A 151 4.07 0.79 -7.45
N VAL A 152 3.50 2.00 -7.42
CA VAL A 152 4.18 3.19 -6.89
C VAL A 152 4.17 3.23 -5.36
N THR A 153 3.05 2.87 -4.74
CA THR A 153 2.83 3.16 -3.31
C THR A 153 3.56 2.21 -2.36
N LEU A 154 3.73 0.94 -2.73
CA LEU A 154 4.43 -0.04 -1.88
C LEU A 154 5.87 0.38 -1.50
N PRO A 155 6.77 0.66 -2.45
CA PRO A 155 8.14 1.04 -2.12
C PRO A 155 8.21 2.37 -1.37
N LEU A 156 7.37 3.36 -1.74
CA LEU A 156 7.34 4.65 -1.05
C LEU A 156 6.91 4.52 0.41
N LEU A 157 5.88 3.72 0.70
CA LEU A 157 5.42 3.51 2.07
C LEU A 157 6.47 2.82 2.94
N ILE A 158 7.20 1.84 2.38
CA ILE A 158 8.30 1.18 3.10
C ILE A 158 9.41 2.19 3.40
N ALA A 159 9.80 3.00 2.41
CA ALA A 159 10.79 4.05 2.60
C ALA A 159 10.33 5.08 3.63
N MET A 160 9.10 5.58 3.52
CA MET A 160 8.52 6.57 4.44
C MET A 160 8.49 6.08 5.89
N VAL A 161 8.04 4.84 6.13
CA VAL A 161 8.02 4.29 7.51
C VAL A 161 9.43 4.09 8.04
N SER A 162 10.37 3.63 7.21
CA SER A 162 11.76 3.42 7.61
C SER A 162 12.49 4.74 7.89
N ASP A 163 12.25 5.77 7.08
CA ASP A 163 12.91 7.08 7.19
C ASP A 163 12.40 7.89 8.38
N ASN A 164 11.11 7.74 8.71
CA ASN A 164 10.48 8.43 9.84
C ASN A 164 10.65 7.69 11.18
N ALA A 165 11.19 6.47 11.18
CA ALA A 165 11.42 5.69 12.39
C ALA A 165 12.73 6.13 13.09
N PRO A 166 12.72 6.28 14.43
CA PRO A 166 13.94 6.54 15.19
C PRO A 166 15.03 5.49 14.95
N PRO A 167 16.31 5.84 15.13
CA PRO A 167 17.41 4.88 15.04
C PRO A 167 17.16 3.65 15.93
N GLY A 168 17.33 2.45 15.37
CA GLY A 168 17.08 1.19 16.08
C GLY A 168 15.62 0.72 16.13
N GLN A 169 14.64 1.56 15.76
CA GLN A 169 13.20 1.21 15.80
C GLN A 169 12.58 0.92 14.43
N ARG A 170 13.37 0.92 13.35
CA ARG A 170 12.88 0.64 11.98
C ARG A 170 12.14 -0.69 11.86
N GLY A 171 12.65 -1.73 12.51
CA GLY A 171 12.00 -3.05 12.54
C GLY A 171 10.63 -3.01 13.24
N VAL A 172 10.52 -2.27 14.35
CA VAL A 172 9.26 -2.07 15.08
C VAL A 172 8.26 -1.28 14.23
N ALA A 173 8.73 -0.23 13.54
CA ALA A 173 7.89 0.59 12.67
C ALA A 173 7.33 -0.20 11.47
N LEU A 174 8.17 -1.02 10.82
CA LEU A 174 7.75 -1.92 9.75
C LEU A 174 6.80 -3.01 10.25
N GLY A 175 7.06 -3.56 11.45
CA GLY A 175 6.17 -4.51 12.12
C GLY A 175 4.79 -3.91 12.36
N LEU A 176 4.74 -2.70 12.93
CA LEU A 176 3.49 -1.95 13.15
C LEU A 176 2.72 -1.70 11.84
N ARG A 177 3.42 -1.29 10.77
CA ARG A 177 2.82 -1.14 9.44
C ARG A 177 2.19 -2.44 8.95
N ASN A 178 2.88 -3.57 9.11
CA ASN A 178 2.34 -4.86 8.70
C ASN A 178 1.11 -5.22 9.55
N SER A 179 1.11 -5.00 10.86
CA SER A 179 -0.08 -5.20 11.69
C SER A 179 -1.27 -4.34 11.25
N VAL A 180 -1.03 -3.07 10.88
CA VAL A 180 -2.07 -2.20 10.33
C VAL A 180 -2.58 -2.75 8.98
N ASN A 181 -1.70 -3.26 8.14
CA ASN A 181 -2.07 -3.84 6.85
C ASN A 181 -2.88 -5.13 6.99
N ASP A 182 -2.50 -5.99 7.93
CA ASP A 182 -3.22 -7.23 8.23
C ASP A 182 -4.62 -6.90 8.75
N GLY A 183 -4.73 -5.93 9.66
CA GLY A 183 -6.01 -5.40 10.13
C GLY A 183 -6.86 -4.85 8.99
N ALA A 184 -6.28 -4.03 8.10
CA ALA A 184 -6.98 -3.48 6.94
C ALA A 184 -7.48 -4.58 5.99
N SER A 185 -6.72 -5.65 5.82
CA SER A 185 -7.06 -6.80 4.95
C SER A 185 -8.26 -7.59 5.47
N VAL A 186 -8.55 -7.53 6.78
CA VAL A 186 -9.77 -8.10 7.38
C VAL A 186 -10.91 -7.09 7.34
N VAL A 187 -10.63 -5.85 7.71
CA VAL A 187 -11.66 -4.81 7.86
C VAL A 187 -12.29 -4.43 6.52
N ALA A 188 -11.50 -4.28 5.46
CA ALA A 188 -12.03 -3.81 4.17
C ALA A 188 -13.03 -4.81 3.53
N PRO A 189 -12.71 -6.11 3.39
CA PRO A 189 -13.68 -7.07 2.87
C PRO A 189 -14.87 -7.28 3.81
N LEU A 190 -14.69 -7.20 5.13
CA LEU A 190 -15.78 -7.33 6.08
C LEU A 190 -16.80 -6.20 5.91
N ILE A 191 -16.33 -4.95 5.88
CA ILE A 191 -17.21 -3.79 5.71
C ILE A 191 -17.91 -3.85 4.35
N LEU A 192 -17.17 -4.04 3.27
CA LEU A 192 -17.76 -4.10 1.93
C LEU A 192 -18.69 -5.29 1.75
N GLY A 193 -18.35 -6.46 2.31
CA GLY A 193 -19.17 -7.67 2.26
C GLY A 193 -20.48 -7.57 3.04
N LEU A 194 -20.53 -6.73 4.09
CA LEU A 194 -21.77 -6.41 4.79
C LEU A 194 -22.59 -5.33 4.08
N MET A 195 -21.93 -4.39 3.39
CA MET A 195 -22.59 -3.26 2.73
C MET A 195 -23.17 -3.64 1.35
N ILE A 196 -22.39 -4.32 0.53
CA ILE A 196 -22.71 -4.63 -0.87
C ILE A 196 -24.03 -5.39 -1.04
N PRO A 197 -24.38 -6.41 -0.22
CA PRO A 197 -25.66 -7.10 -0.35
C PRO A 197 -26.88 -6.17 -0.21
N ALA A 198 -26.77 -5.09 0.58
CA ALA A 198 -27.87 -4.16 0.81
C ALA A 198 -27.96 -3.03 -0.24
N MET A 199 -26.83 -2.65 -0.87
CA MET A 199 -26.75 -1.44 -1.70
C MET A 199 -26.23 -1.68 -3.13
N GLY A 200 -25.77 -2.89 -3.44
CA GLY A 200 -25.14 -3.25 -4.70
C GLY A 200 -23.65 -2.89 -4.78
N ILE A 201 -22.93 -3.60 -5.64
CA ILE A 201 -21.48 -3.39 -5.86
C ILE A 201 -21.15 -1.97 -6.37
N PRO A 202 -21.88 -1.37 -7.34
CA PRO A 202 -21.57 -0.02 -7.81
C PRO A 202 -21.56 1.02 -6.69
N LEU A 203 -22.56 1.00 -5.81
CA LEU A 203 -22.64 1.93 -4.69
C LEU A 203 -21.60 1.60 -3.61
N GLY A 204 -21.34 0.32 -3.35
CA GLY A 204 -20.25 -0.11 -2.47
C GLY A 204 -18.89 0.43 -2.90
N PHE A 205 -18.60 0.43 -4.21
CA PHE A 205 -17.37 1.01 -4.76
C PHE A 205 -17.32 2.52 -4.67
N ALA A 206 -18.44 3.21 -4.93
CA ALA A 206 -18.52 4.66 -4.73
C ALA A 206 -18.27 5.05 -3.27
N VAL A 207 -18.90 4.35 -2.31
CA VAL A 207 -18.69 4.60 -0.87
C VAL A 207 -17.25 4.27 -0.46
N GLY A 208 -16.69 3.17 -0.95
CA GLY A 208 -15.28 2.82 -0.75
C GLY A 208 -14.33 3.90 -1.27
N ALA A 209 -14.56 4.42 -2.47
CA ALA A 209 -13.74 5.49 -3.05
C ALA A 209 -13.86 6.81 -2.26
N VAL A 210 -15.07 7.18 -1.81
CA VAL A 210 -15.29 8.35 -0.93
C VAL A 210 -14.56 8.18 0.41
N PHE A 211 -14.61 6.99 1.00
CA PHE A 211 -13.86 6.67 2.21
C PHE A 211 -12.34 6.81 2.01
N MET A 212 -11.83 6.36 0.87
CA MET A 212 -10.41 6.51 0.53
C MET A 212 -10.03 7.99 0.34
N TRP A 213 -10.76 8.75 -0.46
CA TRP A 213 -10.48 10.18 -0.66
C TRP A 213 -10.62 10.99 0.62
N SER A 214 -11.56 10.67 1.50
CA SER A 214 -11.69 11.35 2.79
C SER A 214 -10.48 11.05 3.70
N THR A 215 -10.05 9.79 3.77
CA THR A 215 -8.86 9.38 4.55
C THR A 215 -7.58 9.98 3.98
N LEU A 216 -7.45 10.07 2.65
CA LEU A 216 -6.36 10.78 1.99
C LEU A 216 -6.40 12.27 2.32
N GLY A 217 -7.57 12.91 2.26
CA GLY A 217 -7.74 14.31 2.63
C GLY A 217 -7.34 14.61 4.07
N VAL A 218 -7.70 13.73 5.02
CA VAL A 218 -7.26 13.81 6.41
C VAL A 218 -5.75 13.66 6.51
N SER A 219 -5.18 12.66 5.84
CA SER A 219 -3.73 12.43 5.80
C SER A 219 -2.98 13.65 5.28
N MET A 220 -3.47 14.29 4.21
CA MET A 220 -2.90 15.51 3.64
C MET A 220 -3.01 16.72 4.56
N ARG A 221 -4.14 16.89 5.25
CA ARG A 221 -4.31 17.96 6.26
C ARG A 221 -3.32 17.78 7.41
N MET A 222 -3.11 16.56 7.87
CA MET A 222 -2.15 16.24 8.92
C MET A 222 -0.71 16.56 8.49
N LEU A 223 -0.34 16.24 7.24
CA LEU A 223 0.97 16.60 6.69
C LEU A 223 1.21 18.10 6.68
N ARG A 224 0.24 18.87 6.19
CA ARG A 224 0.34 20.35 6.15
C ARG A 224 0.43 20.96 7.54
N ALA A 225 -0.32 20.42 8.50
CA ALA A 225 -0.25 20.87 9.90
C ALA A 225 1.14 20.63 10.51
N ASN A 226 1.78 19.50 10.19
CA ASN A 226 3.13 19.20 10.68
C ASN A 226 4.22 20.04 10.01
N GLN A 227 3.98 20.54 8.79
CA GLN A 227 4.92 21.38 8.03
C GLN A 227 4.74 22.89 8.32
N SER A 228 3.79 23.28 9.19
CA SER A 228 3.50 24.69 9.43
C SER A 228 4.67 25.40 10.17
N PRO A 229 5.10 26.60 9.73
CA PRO A 229 6.34 27.26 10.16
C PRO A 229 6.41 27.57 11.67
N ALA A 230 5.27 27.65 12.37
CA ALA A 230 5.23 27.88 13.81
C ALA A 230 5.89 26.77 14.66
N VAL A 231 5.98 25.53 14.15
CA VAL A 231 6.64 24.40 14.85
C VAL A 231 8.14 24.34 14.54
N VAL A 232 8.55 24.78 13.34
CA VAL A 232 9.96 24.82 12.92
C VAL A 232 10.70 25.93 13.67
N GLU A 233 10.07 27.09 13.85
CA GLU A 233 10.67 28.24 14.54
C GLU A 233 10.82 28.04 16.07
N SER A 234 10.05 27.13 16.67
CA SER A 234 10.23 26.70 18.06
C SER A 234 11.38 25.70 18.25
N ALA A 235 11.85 25.03 17.19
CA ALA A 235 12.97 24.10 17.26
C ALA A 235 14.34 24.78 16.99
N GLU A 236 14.34 25.95 16.34
CA GLU A 236 15.55 26.73 16.03
C GLU A 236 15.93 27.77 17.09
N ARG A 237 15.12 28.00 18.13
CA ARG A 237 15.51 28.88 19.23
C ARG A 237 16.49 28.15 20.17
N PRO A 238 17.79 28.53 20.19
CA PRO A 238 18.67 28.06 21.25
C PRO A 238 18.21 28.73 22.54
N THR A 239 17.98 27.94 23.58
CA THR A 239 17.85 28.43 24.96
C THR A 239 19.15 29.07 25.42
#